data_AF-A0A935C1T3-F1
#
_entry.id   AF-A0A935C1T3-F1
#
_cell.length_a   1.000
_cell.length_b   1.000
_cell.length_c   1.000
_cell.angle_alpha   90.00
_cell.angle_beta   90.00
_cell.angle_gamma   90.00
#
_symmetry.space_group_name_H-M   'P 1'
#
loop_
_entity.id
_entity.type
_entity.pdbx_description
1 polymer ?
#
loop_
_entity_poly.entity_id
_entity_poly.type
_entity_poly.pdbx_seq_one_letter_code
_entity_poly.pdbx_strand_id
1 'polypeptide(L)'
;MISMAVGARPGDRSGKVMNYQMPTVLDNTPGASIECTPVPGSMFQVGVTTVNCKATDAGGATATGKFTVTIWDCFLQDDRTGDSLMWDSFTGKYLFISPRNYLTTTGIVRITRTRTGMNLSSPYVTGSLDTRFFNGRASVKVSTDGPVFQINDSNYRNNVIQIYVLPLGS
;
A
#
# COMPACT_ATOMS: atom_id res chain seq x y z
N MET A 1 -0.45 13.43 -1.29
CA MET A 1 -1.42 12.33 -1.38
C MET A 1 -0.66 11.05 -1.68
N ILE A 2 -0.33 10.21 -0.69
CA ILE A 2 0.23 8.88 -1.00
C ILE A 2 -0.93 8.02 -1.51
N SER A 3 -0.79 7.36 -2.65
CA SER A 3 -1.85 6.49 -3.18
C SER A 3 -1.37 5.05 -3.07
N MET A 4 -1.88 4.32 -2.09
CA MET A 4 -1.49 2.93 -1.90
C MET A 4 -2.35 2.02 -2.78
N ALA A 5 -1.71 1.05 -3.43
CA ALA A 5 -2.45 -0.03 -4.05
C ALA A 5 -1.89 -1.38 -3.67
N VAL A 6 -2.77 -2.35 -3.77
CA VAL A 6 -2.53 -3.68 -3.28
C VAL A 6 -2.99 -4.66 -4.34
N GLY A 7 -2.32 -5.80 -4.42
CA GLY A 7 -2.74 -6.90 -5.27
C GLY A 7 -1.67 -7.25 -6.27
N ALA A 8 -0.70 -8.01 -5.79
CA ALA A 8 -0.22 -9.17 -6.53
C ALA A 8 -0.49 -10.40 -5.64
N ARG A 9 -0.43 -11.61 -6.20
CA ARG A 9 -0.36 -12.83 -5.39
C ARG A 9 1.03 -12.90 -4.73
N PRO A 10 1.25 -13.73 -3.70
CA PRO A 10 2.57 -13.89 -3.12
C PRO A 10 3.61 -14.27 -4.18
N GLY A 11 4.64 -13.43 -4.34
CA GLY A 11 5.69 -13.61 -5.34
C GLY A 11 5.35 -13.12 -6.75
N ASP A 12 4.15 -12.61 -6.98
CA ASP A 12 3.75 -12.01 -8.24
C ASP A 12 4.36 -10.60 -8.39
N ARG A 13 5.05 -10.39 -9.50
CA ARG A 13 5.72 -9.14 -9.86
C ARG A 13 5.13 -8.54 -11.13
N SER A 14 3.96 -8.99 -11.60
CA SER A 14 3.34 -8.46 -12.83
C SER A 14 2.94 -6.99 -12.71
N GLY A 15 2.91 -6.45 -11.49
CA GLY A 15 2.41 -5.11 -11.22
C GLY A 15 0.90 -5.03 -11.34
N LYS A 16 0.36 -3.82 -11.17
CA LYS A 16 -1.06 -3.54 -11.12
C LYS A 16 -1.43 -2.28 -11.88
N VAL A 17 -2.50 -2.35 -12.67
CA VAL A 17 -3.11 -1.17 -13.30
C VAL A 17 -3.77 -0.30 -12.23
N MET A 18 -3.43 1.00 -12.23
CA MET A 18 -3.88 1.95 -11.21
C MET A 18 -4.58 3.16 -11.80
N ASN A 19 -5.88 3.26 -11.51
CA ASN A 19 -6.68 4.46 -11.75
C ASN A 19 -6.64 5.31 -10.48
N TYR A 20 -5.68 6.23 -10.41
CA TYR A 20 -5.62 7.22 -9.33
C TYR A 20 -6.33 8.51 -9.74
N GLN A 21 -6.86 9.25 -8.76
CA GLN A 21 -7.49 10.54 -9.03
C GLN A 21 -6.43 11.59 -9.38
N MET A 22 -6.66 12.33 -10.47
CA MET A 22 -5.80 13.46 -10.84
C MET A 22 -5.78 14.52 -9.71
N PRO A 23 -4.61 15.12 -9.42
CA PRO A 23 -4.54 16.15 -8.39
C PRO A 23 -5.38 17.37 -8.79
N THR A 24 -5.89 18.10 -7.80
CA THR A 24 -6.64 19.35 -8.04
C THR A 24 -5.67 20.52 -8.18
N VAL A 25 -5.84 21.36 -9.21
CA VAL A 25 -5.14 22.66 -9.28
C VAL A 25 -5.91 23.67 -8.45
N LEU A 26 -5.22 24.35 -7.54
CA LEU A 26 -5.72 25.53 -6.85
C LEU A 26 -5.12 26.76 -7.55
N ASP A 27 -5.75 27.19 -8.63
CA ASP A 27 -5.37 28.38 -9.41
C ASP A 27 -6.54 29.37 -9.37
N ASN A 28 -6.23 30.67 -9.34
CA ASN A 28 -7.21 31.75 -9.44
C ASN A 28 -7.69 31.98 -10.88
N THR A 29 -7.11 31.29 -11.87
CA THR A 29 -7.48 31.35 -13.29
C THR A 29 -8.06 30.03 -13.81
N PRO A 30 -9.20 30.06 -14.53
CA PRO A 30 -9.73 28.87 -15.21
C PRO A 30 -8.83 28.45 -16.38
N GLY A 31 -8.74 27.14 -16.64
CA GLY A 31 -8.12 26.62 -17.88
C GLY A 31 -6.74 25.98 -17.72
N ALA A 32 -6.26 25.77 -16.49
CA ALA A 32 -5.04 25.01 -16.27
C ALA A 32 -5.18 23.55 -16.73
N SER A 33 -4.18 23.06 -17.46
CA SER A 33 -4.03 21.64 -17.83
C SER A 33 -3.14 20.93 -16.81
N ILE A 34 -3.40 19.64 -16.56
CA ILE A 34 -2.56 18.80 -15.68
C ILE A 34 -2.15 17.56 -16.42
N GLU A 35 -0.85 17.28 -16.39
CA GLU A 35 -0.27 16.05 -16.90
C GLU A 35 0.50 15.35 -15.78
N CYS A 36 0.29 14.04 -15.63
CA CYS A 36 0.99 13.22 -14.65
C CYS A 36 1.67 12.03 -15.31
N THR A 37 2.84 11.64 -14.81
CA THR A 37 3.61 10.51 -15.32
C THR A 37 4.05 9.59 -14.16
N PRO A 38 3.72 8.29 -14.19
CA PRO A 38 2.79 7.61 -15.12
C PRO A 38 1.35 8.14 -15.02
N VAL A 39 0.57 8.14 -16.11
CA VAL A 39 -0.84 8.61 -16.15
C VAL A 39 -1.80 7.68 -15.39
N PRO A 40 -3.00 8.13 -14.98
CA PRO A 40 -4.04 7.23 -14.46
C PRO A 40 -4.34 6.11 -15.48
N GLY A 41 -4.46 4.88 -15.00
CA GLY A 41 -4.61 3.68 -15.83
C GLY A 41 -3.28 3.04 -16.27
N SER A 42 -2.14 3.63 -15.90
CA SER A 42 -0.84 2.99 -16.12
C SER A 42 -0.65 1.75 -15.24
N MET A 43 0.23 0.85 -15.69
CA MET A 43 0.68 -0.30 -14.90
C MET A 43 1.82 0.13 -13.96
N PHE A 44 1.66 -0.14 -12.67
CA PHE A 44 2.64 0.13 -11.63
C PHE A 44 3.26 -1.18 -11.14
N GLN A 45 4.58 -1.27 -11.14
CA GLN A 45 5.29 -2.45 -10.65
C GLN A 45 5.22 -2.55 -9.12
N VAL A 46 5.39 -3.76 -8.58
CA VAL A 46 5.50 -3.97 -7.12
C VAL A 46 6.66 -3.14 -6.57
N GLY A 47 6.39 -2.38 -5.51
CA GLY A 47 7.30 -1.42 -4.91
C GLY A 47 6.77 0.01 -4.98
N VAL A 48 7.68 0.97 -4.86
CA VAL A 48 7.35 2.41 -4.83
C VAL A 48 7.59 3.01 -6.21
N THR A 49 6.58 3.68 -6.76
CA THR A 49 6.68 4.48 -7.98
C THR A 49 6.33 5.93 -7.66
N THR A 50 7.19 6.86 -8.05
CA THR A 50 6.89 8.29 -7.94
C THR A 50 6.12 8.75 -9.17
N VAL A 51 4.93 9.31 -8.96
CA VAL A 51 4.14 10.00 -9.99
C VAL A 51 4.50 11.48 -9.94
N ASN A 52 4.98 12.02 -11.06
CA ASN A 52 5.28 13.44 -11.21
C ASN A 52 4.18 14.10 -12.03
N CYS A 53 3.64 15.20 -11.52
CA CYS A 53 2.58 15.97 -12.15
C CYS A 53 3.05 17.39 -12.46
N LYS A 54 2.66 17.90 -13.62
CA LYS A 54 2.88 19.28 -14.05
C LYS A 54 1.53 19.91 -14.41
N ALA A 55 1.25 21.06 -13.81
CA ALA A 55 0.15 21.92 -14.19
C ALA A 55 0.68 23.06 -15.06
N THR A 56 -0.06 23.46 -16.10
CA THR A 56 0.24 24.61 -16.96
C THR A 56 -1.00 25.46 -17.13
N ASP A 57 -0.94 26.73 -16.77
CA ASP A 57 -2.04 27.69 -16.92
C ASP A 57 -2.19 28.19 -18.38
N ALA A 58 -3.22 28.99 -18.65
CA ALA A 58 -3.46 29.56 -19.98
C ALA A 58 -2.41 30.61 -20.40
N GLY A 59 -1.67 31.18 -19.46
CA GLY A 59 -0.57 32.13 -19.69
C GLY A 59 0.79 31.45 -19.90
N GLY A 60 0.86 30.13 -19.80
CA GLY A 60 2.09 29.33 -19.91
C GLY A 60 2.91 29.22 -18.62
N ALA A 61 2.42 29.70 -17.48
CA ALA A 61 3.03 29.46 -16.19
C ALA A 61 2.84 28.00 -15.76
N THR A 62 3.84 27.44 -15.08
CA THR A 62 3.84 26.02 -14.73
C THR A 62 4.09 25.79 -13.25
N ALA A 63 3.41 24.80 -12.68
CA ALA A 63 3.65 24.30 -11.32
C ALA A 63 3.86 22.78 -11.35
N THR A 64 4.70 22.25 -10.46
CA THR A 64 4.95 20.81 -10.37
C THR A 64 4.57 20.26 -9.01
N GLY A 65 3.97 19.08 -8.99
CA GLY A 65 3.67 18.30 -7.80
C GLY A 65 4.14 16.85 -7.98
N LYS A 66 4.35 16.14 -6.88
CA LYS A 66 4.66 14.71 -6.92
C LYS A 66 3.95 13.97 -5.82
N PHE A 67 3.69 12.70 -6.07
CA PHE A 67 3.24 11.77 -5.06
C PHE A 67 3.77 10.37 -5.31
N THR A 68 3.66 9.50 -4.31
CA THR A 68 4.14 8.13 -4.40
C THR A 68 2.98 7.16 -4.45
N VAL A 69 3.08 6.20 -5.37
CA VAL A 69 2.25 5.00 -5.43
C VAL A 69 3.06 3.83 -4.91
N THR A 70 2.53 3.10 -3.93
CA THR A 70 3.18 1.87 -3.44
C THR A 70 2.30 0.68 -3.75
N ILE A 71 2.86 -0.29 -4.47
CA ILE A 71 2.23 -1.58 -4.79
C ILE A 71 2.85 -2.68 -3.92
N TRP A 72 2.02 -3.40 -3.17
CA TRP A 72 2.42 -4.57 -2.38
C TRP A 72 1.97 -5.87 -3.03
N ASP A 73 2.83 -6.89 -3.01
CA ASP A 73 2.55 -8.23 -3.56
C ASP A 73 1.87 -9.15 -2.55
N CYS A 74 1.78 -8.74 -1.29
CA CYS A 74 1.09 -9.48 -0.26
C CYS A 74 0.25 -8.56 0.63
N PHE A 75 -0.87 -9.08 1.08
CA PHE A 75 -1.86 -8.34 1.84
C PHE A 75 -2.70 -9.27 2.70
N LEU A 76 -2.85 -8.91 3.97
CA LEU A 76 -3.85 -9.47 4.86
C LEU A 76 -4.71 -8.34 5.40
N GLN A 77 -6.01 -8.56 5.44
CA GLN A 77 -6.98 -7.68 6.08
C GLN A 77 -7.78 -8.52 7.08
N ASP A 78 -7.88 -8.05 8.33
CA ASP A 78 -8.68 -8.75 9.32
C ASP A 78 -10.16 -8.63 8.97
N ASP A 79 -10.84 -9.78 8.86
CA ASP A 79 -12.24 -9.88 8.45
C ASP A 79 -13.22 -9.18 9.42
N ARG A 80 -12.78 -8.86 10.65
CA ARG A 80 -13.61 -8.24 11.69
C ARG A 80 -13.19 -6.81 12.00
N THR A 81 -11.90 -6.53 11.93
CA THR A 81 -11.33 -5.26 12.39
C THR A 81 -11.05 -4.27 11.28
N GLY A 82 -10.80 -4.77 10.06
CA GLY A 82 -10.29 -3.97 8.95
C GLY A 82 -8.80 -3.60 9.12
N ASP A 83 -8.15 -4.05 10.19
CA ASP A 83 -6.70 -3.89 10.36
C ASP A 83 -5.98 -4.62 9.24
N SER A 84 -4.94 -4.00 8.71
CA SER A 84 -4.36 -4.36 7.42
C SER A 84 -2.85 -4.46 7.54
N LEU A 85 -2.28 -5.56 7.03
CA LEU A 85 -0.83 -5.75 6.90
C LEU A 85 -0.50 -6.00 5.43
N MET A 86 0.27 -5.09 4.85
CA MET A 86 0.80 -5.22 3.48
C MET A 86 2.31 -5.40 3.55
N TRP A 87 2.87 -6.23 2.68
CA TRP A 87 4.32 -6.42 2.63
C TRP A 87 4.83 -6.75 1.23
N ASP A 88 6.13 -6.54 1.03
CA ASP A 88 6.87 -7.01 -0.15
C ASP A 88 7.54 -8.35 0.19
N SER A 89 7.18 -9.40 -0.54
CA SER A 89 7.60 -10.78 -0.29
C SER A 89 9.08 -11.08 -0.58
N PHE A 90 9.83 -10.11 -1.09
CA PHE A 90 11.27 -10.22 -1.39
C PHE A 90 12.11 -9.37 -0.45
N THR A 91 11.68 -8.14 -0.16
CA THR A 91 12.43 -7.22 0.70
C THR A 91 12.02 -7.31 2.16
N GLY A 92 10.83 -7.86 2.45
CA GLY A 92 10.28 -7.93 3.80
C GLY A 92 9.81 -6.59 4.36
N LYS A 93 9.89 -5.49 3.59
CA LYS A 93 9.29 -4.21 3.99
C LYS A 93 7.79 -4.40 4.17
N TYR A 94 7.24 -3.83 5.23
CA TYR A 94 5.81 -3.90 5.50
C TYR A 94 5.24 -2.54 5.90
N LEU A 95 3.92 -2.44 5.74
CA LEU A 95 3.07 -1.41 6.32
C LEU A 95 1.91 -2.08 7.06
N PHE A 96 1.73 -1.70 8.32
CA PHE A 96 0.54 -2.03 9.09
C PHE A 96 -0.32 -0.78 9.26
N ILE A 97 -1.62 -0.93 9.08
CA ILE A 97 -2.62 0.12 9.28
C ILE A 97 -3.73 -0.46 10.17
N SER A 98 -4.04 0.25 11.24
CA SER A 98 -5.20 -0.01 12.07
C SER A 98 -6.11 1.22 12.05
N PRO A 99 -7.15 1.25 11.18
CA PRO A 99 -8.01 2.43 11.02
C PRO A 99 -8.71 2.84 12.31
N ARG A 100 -9.17 1.86 13.10
CA ARG A 100 -9.93 2.12 14.33
C ARG A 100 -9.11 2.77 15.45
N ASN A 101 -7.80 2.54 15.43
CA ASN A 101 -6.86 3.11 16.39
C ASN A 101 -6.03 4.26 15.81
N TYR A 102 -6.34 4.70 14.58
CA TYR A 102 -5.58 5.74 13.86
C TYR A 102 -4.08 5.47 13.83
N LEU A 103 -3.72 4.19 13.71
CA LEU A 103 -2.35 3.73 13.88
C LEU A 103 -1.78 3.26 12.56
N THR A 104 -0.54 3.65 12.29
CA THR A 104 0.22 3.17 11.15
C THR A 104 1.65 2.90 11.58
N THR A 105 2.20 1.75 11.20
CA THR A 105 3.62 1.44 11.45
C THR A 105 4.25 0.75 10.25
N THR A 106 5.54 0.97 10.06
CA THR A 106 6.33 0.33 9.02
C THR A 106 7.51 -0.39 9.64
N GLY A 107 8.11 -1.30 8.87
CA GLY A 107 9.33 -1.96 9.30
C GLY A 107 9.77 -3.01 8.29
N ILE A 108 10.59 -3.94 8.76
CA ILE A 108 11.08 -5.07 7.98
C ILE A 108 10.81 -6.35 8.76
N VAL A 109 10.26 -7.34 8.08
CA VAL A 109 10.16 -8.71 8.54
C VAL A 109 11.13 -9.60 7.79
N ARG A 110 11.62 -10.65 8.45
CA ARG A 110 12.25 -11.75 7.74
C ARG A 110 11.16 -12.57 7.04
N ILE A 111 11.39 -12.86 5.77
CA ILE A 111 10.51 -13.70 4.96
C ILE A 111 11.10 -15.11 4.85
N THR A 112 10.29 -16.12 5.20
CA THR A 112 10.62 -17.53 4.98
C THR A 112 9.55 -18.14 4.09
N ARG A 113 9.94 -18.50 2.85
CA ARG A 113 9.04 -19.17 1.90
C ARG A 113 8.87 -20.64 2.29
N THR A 114 7.65 -21.14 2.21
CA THR A 114 7.33 -22.55 2.42
C THR A 114 6.77 -23.13 1.12
N ARG A 115 6.58 -24.46 1.09
CA ARG A 115 5.98 -25.11 -0.09
C ARG A 115 4.58 -24.57 -0.43
N THR A 116 3.85 -24.09 0.57
CA THR A 116 2.43 -23.77 0.46
C THR A 116 2.12 -22.34 0.89
N GLY A 117 3.14 -21.48 0.94
CA GLY A 117 2.97 -20.13 1.43
C GLY A 117 4.23 -19.48 1.96
N MET A 118 4.06 -18.70 3.04
CA MET A 118 5.09 -17.81 3.55
C MET A 118 4.90 -17.57 5.04
N ASN A 119 6.01 -17.42 5.77
CA ASN A 119 6.04 -16.96 7.14
C ASN A 119 6.80 -15.63 7.25
N LEU A 120 6.30 -14.74 8.10
CA LEU A 120 6.86 -13.45 8.45
C LEU A 120 7.37 -13.53 9.89
N SER A 121 8.56 -12.99 10.16
CA SER A 121 9.12 -12.96 11.51
C SER A 121 9.97 -11.72 11.77
N SER A 122 9.62 -11.00 12.82
CA SER A 122 10.41 -9.97 13.49
C SER A 122 9.98 -9.90 14.97
N PRO A 123 10.68 -9.15 15.83
CA PRO A 123 10.24 -8.93 17.22
C PRO A 123 8.84 -8.29 17.33
N TYR A 124 8.42 -7.54 16.31
CA TYR A 124 7.18 -6.77 16.31
C TYR A 124 6.09 -7.40 15.45
N VAL A 125 6.44 -8.16 14.43
CA VAL A 125 5.48 -8.74 13.47
C VAL A 125 5.79 -10.20 13.26
N THR A 126 4.79 -11.05 13.49
CA THR A 126 4.80 -12.45 13.06
C THR A 126 3.58 -12.71 12.20
N GLY A 127 3.67 -13.66 11.28
CA GLY A 127 2.52 -14.03 10.48
C GLY A 127 2.78 -15.20 9.56
N SER A 128 1.71 -15.72 9.01
CA SER A 128 1.73 -16.78 8.01
C SER A 128 0.67 -16.54 6.95
N LEU A 129 0.97 -17.02 5.76
CA LEU A 129 0.08 -16.98 4.60
C LEU A 129 0.06 -18.38 4.00
N ASP A 130 -1.13 -18.96 3.77
CA ASP A 130 -1.29 -20.22 3.05
C ASP A 130 -1.92 -19.95 1.68
N THR A 131 -1.16 -20.23 0.62
CA THR A 131 -1.58 -19.96 -0.76
C THR A 131 -2.48 -21.03 -1.35
N ARG A 132 -2.65 -22.18 -0.69
CA ARG A 132 -3.59 -23.23 -1.11
C ARG A 132 -5.01 -22.91 -0.66
N PHE A 133 -5.13 -22.43 0.56
CA PHE A 133 -6.42 -22.07 1.16
C PHE A 133 -6.75 -20.59 1.05
N PHE A 134 -5.80 -19.80 0.56
CA PHE A 134 -5.93 -18.35 0.38
C PHE A 134 -6.21 -17.61 1.68
N ASN A 135 -5.71 -18.11 2.81
CA ASN A 135 -5.91 -17.50 4.11
C ASN A 135 -4.57 -17.08 4.72
N GLY A 136 -4.63 -16.24 5.75
CA GLY A 136 -3.44 -15.85 6.47
C GLY A 136 -3.76 -15.28 7.85
N ARG A 137 -2.72 -15.21 8.67
CA ARG A 137 -2.80 -14.66 10.01
C ARG A 137 -1.57 -13.85 10.30
N ALA A 138 -1.72 -12.77 11.04
CA ALA A 138 -0.59 -11.99 11.52
C ALA A 138 -0.85 -11.42 12.92
N SER A 139 0.24 -11.16 13.62
CA SER A 139 0.28 -10.55 14.94
C SER A 139 1.24 -9.37 14.86
N VAL A 140 0.75 -8.17 15.11
CA VAL A 140 1.51 -6.91 15.01
C VAL A 140 1.56 -6.21 16.36
N LYS A 141 2.76 -5.85 16.80
CA LYS A 141 3.05 -5.01 17.96
C LYS A 141 3.65 -3.71 17.48
N VAL A 142 3.18 -2.58 17.99
CA VAL A 142 3.74 -1.27 17.63
C VAL A 142 4.84 -0.82 18.60
N SER A 143 4.89 -1.39 19.79
CA SER A 143 5.98 -1.26 20.76
C SER A 143 6.13 -2.56 21.56
N THR A 144 7.22 -2.70 22.33
CA THR A 144 7.51 -3.90 23.15
C THR A 144 6.38 -4.21 24.14
N ASP A 145 5.83 -3.16 24.74
CA ASP A 145 4.79 -3.22 25.78
C ASP A 145 3.41 -2.78 25.26
N GLY A 146 3.31 -2.57 23.95
CA GLY A 146 2.08 -2.13 23.29
C GLY A 146 1.07 -3.25 23.07
N PRO A 147 -0.16 -2.89 22.66
CA PRO A 147 -1.18 -3.87 22.32
C PRO A 147 -0.75 -4.73 21.12
N VAL A 148 -1.23 -5.96 21.12
CA VAL A 148 -1.07 -6.90 20.01
C VAL A 148 -2.30 -6.84 19.12
N PHE A 149 -2.10 -6.44 17.87
CA PHE A 149 -3.14 -6.48 16.84
C PHE A 149 -3.10 -7.84 16.15
N GLN A 150 -4.21 -8.56 16.22
CA GLN A 150 -4.37 -9.84 15.51
C GLN A 150 -5.08 -9.58 14.20
N ILE A 151 -4.54 -10.14 13.13
CA ILE A 151 -5.15 -10.18 11.81
C ILE A 151 -5.47 -11.63 11.51
N ASN A 152 -6.75 -11.93 11.30
CA ASN A 152 -7.23 -13.21 10.81
C ASN A 152 -8.01 -12.96 9.52
N ASP A 153 -7.41 -13.39 8.42
CA ASP A 153 -7.94 -13.21 7.08
C ASP A 153 -8.28 -14.60 6.53
N SER A 154 -9.57 -14.87 6.38
CA SER A 154 -10.06 -16.16 5.90
C SER A 154 -9.93 -16.31 4.39
N ASN A 155 -9.77 -15.22 3.63
CA ASN A 155 -9.65 -15.24 2.19
C ASN A 155 -9.01 -13.96 1.63
N TYR A 156 -7.68 -13.87 1.61
CA TYR A 156 -6.99 -12.64 1.22
C TYR A 156 -7.24 -12.19 -0.24
N ARG A 157 -7.90 -13.03 -1.05
CA ARG A 157 -8.31 -12.68 -2.42
C ARG A 157 -9.56 -11.80 -2.47
N ASN A 158 -10.36 -11.75 -1.40
CA ASN A 158 -11.54 -10.89 -1.33
C ASN A 158 -11.20 -9.49 -0.81
N ASN A 159 -9.96 -9.27 -0.35
CA ASN A 159 -9.58 -8.01 0.25
C ASN A 159 -9.68 -6.89 -0.78
N VAL A 160 -10.45 -5.87 -0.44
CA VAL A 160 -10.63 -4.71 -1.31
C VAL A 160 -9.45 -3.77 -1.12
N ILE A 161 -8.91 -3.32 -2.24
CA ILE A 161 -7.78 -2.42 -2.29
C ILE A 161 -8.23 -1.07 -1.75
N GLN A 162 -7.85 -0.76 -0.52
CA GLN A 162 -8.03 0.58 0.02
C GLN A 162 -6.84 1.46 -0.35
N ILE A 163 -7.15 2.55 -1.05
CA ILE A 163 -6.19 3.63 -1.30
C ILE A 163 -6.08 4.44 -0.02
N TYR A 164 -5.05 4.17 0.78
CA TYR A 164 -4.77 4.98 1.95
C TYR A 164 -4.04 6.25 1.53
N VAL A 165 -4.74 7.39 1.64
CA VAL A 165 -4.11 8.71 1.56
C VAL A 165 -3.47 9.01 2.90
N LEU A 166 -2.18 8.67 3.04
CA LEU A 166 -1.42 9.15 4.18
C LEU A 166 -1.23 10.67 4.02
N PRO A 167 -1.55 11.47 5.06
CA PRO A 167 -1.19 12.88 5.06
C PRO A 167 0.33 12.98 4.93
N LEU A 168 0.79 13.88 4.07
CA LEU A 168 2.20 14.25 4.07
C LEU A 168 2.47 14.80 5.47
N GLY A 169 3.41 14.21 6.21
CA GLY A 169 3.82 14.70 7.51
C GLY A 169 4.06 16.21 7.42
N SER A 170 3.46 16.95 8.35
CA SER A 170 3.75 18.36 8.60
C SER A 170 5.20 18.57 8.97
#